data_AF-A0A1Q5TQ86-F1
#
_entry.id   AF-A0A1Q5TQ86-F1
#
_cell.length_a   1.000
_cell.length_b   1.000
_cell.length_c   1.000
_cell.angle_alpha   90.00
_cell.angle_beta   90.00
_cell.angle_gamma   90.00
#
_symmetry.space_group_name_H-M   'P 1'
#
loop_
_entity.id
_entity.type
_entity.pdbx_description
1 polymer ?
#
loop_
_entity_poly.entity_id
_entity_poly.type
_entity_poly.pdbx_seq_one_letter_code
_entity_poly.pdbx_strand_id
1 'polypeptide(L)'
;MHSSFSSSSSTSSTSSTISTSTSSKSTTTHTASTTSSAPITSGTTGIAANPCPGKNLTTVTGSDGSIFTLLCAVDWPRGEPASSGNGTVKDLTRSTRYTLQSCIADCVDWNKDDSNDSTCKGIIYTANLTAAYNGGQDGNCFLKSTVGVYYPNSNTSMAAGMLGA
;
A
#
# COMPACT_ATOMS: atom_id res chain seq x y z
N MET A 1 -77.97 -9.06 17.84
CA MET A 1 -78.48 -7.71 17.51
C MET A 1 -77.25 -6.86 17.19
N HIS A 2 -76.84 -6.76 15.92
CA HIS A 2 -77.07 -5.64 15.00
C HIS A 2 -76.70 -4.25 15.59
N SER A 3 -75.61 -3.64 15.11
CA SER A 3 -75.65 -2.49 14.18
C SER A 3 -74.31 -1.74 14.07
N SER A 4 -73.91 -1.46 12.84
CA SER A 4 -72.77 -0.64 12.39
C SER A 4 -73.08 0.86 12.45
N PHE A 5 -72.06 1.73 12.53
CA PHE A 5 -72.08 3.06 11.90
C PHE A 5 -70.68 3.50 11.44
N SER A 6 -70.58 3.80 10.14
CA SER A 6 -69.47 4.47 9.46
C SER A 6 -69.56 5.99 9.60
N SER A 7 -68.42 6.68 9.59
CA SER A 7 -68.33 8.11 9.29
C SER A 7 -67.25 8.36 8.24
N SER A 8 -67.66 8.99 7.14
CA SER A 8 -66.81 9.53 6.06
C SER A 8 -66.32 10.93 6.40
N SER A 9 -65.13 11.31 5.94
CA SER A 9 -64.93 12.61 5.27
C SER A 9 -63.65 12.63 4.43
N SER A 10 -63.75 13.32 3.30
CA SER A 10 -62.82 13.40 2.17
C SER A 10 -61.89 14.61 2.30
N THR A 11 -60.69 14.58 1.70
CA THR A 11 -60.11 15.79 1.05
C THR A 11 -58.87 15.48 0.19
N SER A 12 -59.04 15.75 -1.11
CA SER A 12 -58.20 16.53 -2.03
C SER A 12 -56.71 16.22 -2.24
N SER A 13 -56.43 15.90 -3.51
CA SER A 13 -55.16 15.88 -4.21
C SER A 13 -54.43 17.23 -4.19
N THR A 14 -53.11 17.22 -3.92
CA THR A 14 -52.18 18.21 -4.49
C THR A 14 -50.85 17.54 -4.77
N SER A 15 -50.52 17.45 -6.07
CA SER A 15 -49.23 17.01 -6.59
C SER A 15 -48.22 18.15 -6.39
N SER A 16 -47.11 17.88 -5.70
CA SER A 16 -45.99 18.82 -5.56
C SER A 16 -44.73 18.15 -6.09
N THR A 17 -44.41 18.50 -7.32
CA THR A 17 -43.16 18.19 -8.03
C THR A 17 -41.97 18.78 -7.27
N ILE A 18 -41.10 17.93 -6.74
CA ILE A 18 -39.83 18.35 -6.14
C ILE A 18 -38.78 18.40 -7.25
N SER A 19 -38.54 19.60 -7.77
CA SER A 19 -37.40 19.89 -8.65
C SER A 19 -36.10 19.68 -7.87
N THR A 20 -35.36 18.64 -8.21
CA THR A 20 -34.03 18.38 -7.63
C THR A 20 -33.00 19.12 -8.47
N SER A 21 -32.43 20.19 -7.91
CA SER A 21 -31.38 21.00 -8.55
C SER A 21 -30.08 20.22 -8.58
N THR A 22 -29.73 19.66 -9.74
CA THR A 22 -28.45 18.97 -9.95
C THR A 22 -27.32 19.98 -10.02
N SER A 23 -26.64 20.21 -8.89
CA SER A 23 -25.42 21.02 -8.84
C SER A 23 -24.27 20.21 -9.45
N SER A 24 -23.87 20.58 -10.66
CA SER A 24 -22.72 20.00 -11.38
C SER A 24 -21.44 20.37 -10.64
N LYS A 25 -20.92 19.45 -9.82
CA LYS A 25 -19.56 19.51 -9.31
C LYS A 25 -18.59 19.33 -10.49
N SER A 26 -18.00 20.44 -10.92
CA SER A 26 -16.84 20.45 -11.81
C SER A 26 -15.74 19.57 -11.21
N THR A 27 -15.52 18.41 -11.81
CA THR A 27 -14.41 17.52 -11.48
C THR A 27 -13.16 18.15 -12.09
N THR A 28 -12.36 18.83 -11.28
CA THR A 28 -11.04 19.30 -11.72
C THR A 28 -10.15 18.08 -11.87
N THR A 29 -10.07 17.54 -13.09
CA THR A 29 -9.12 16.48 -13.43
C THR A 29 -7.73 17.11 -13.41
N HIS A 30 -7.04 17.03 -12.28
CA HIS A 30 -5.61 17.29 -12.21
C HIS A 30 -4.91 16.17 -12.97
N THR A 31 -4.69 16.39 -14.27
CA THR A 31 -3.77 15.58 -15.06
C THR A 31 -2.41 15.69 -14.41
N ALA A 32 -1.97 14.62 -13.75
CA ALA A 32 -0.62 14.52 -13.23
C ALA A 32 0.33 14.60 -14.42
N SER A 33 1.08 15.70 -14.52
CA SER A 33 2.16 15.85 -15.49
C SER A 33 3.22 14.80 -15.19
N THR A 34 3.23 13.71 -15.94
CA THR A 34 4.32 12.76 -15.94
C THR A 34 5.50 13.40 -16.67
N THR A 35 6.34 14.15 -15.96
CA THR A 35 7.74 14.29 -16.38
C THR A 35 8.35 12.91 -16.24
N SER A 36 8.22 12.11 -17.30
CA SER A 36 8.79 10.77 -17.40
C SER A 36 10.30 10.89 -17.57
N SER A 37 11.00 11.29 -16.52
CA SER A 37 12.42 11.07 -16.39
C SER A 37 12.65 9.58 -16.17
N ALA A 38 13.67 9.02 -16.81
CA ALA A 38 14.08 7.65 -16.54
C ALA A 38 14.33 7.46 -15.03
N PRO A 39 14.05 6.27 -14.46
CA PRO A 39 14.34 6.01 -13.06
C PRO A 39 15.81 6.25 -12.73
N ILE A 40 16.09 6.83 -11.57
CA ILE A 40 17.47 6.99 -11.11
C ILE A 40 18.09 5.64 -10.74
N THR A 41 19.38 5.50 -11.00
CA THR A 41 20.16 4.28 -10.71
C THR A 41 21.34 4.51 -9.76
N SER A 42 21.51 5.74 -9.28
CA SER A 42 22.58 6.14 -8.36
C SER A 42 22.19 7.39 -7.57
N GLY A 43 22.82 7.59 -6.41
CA GLY A 43 22.61 8.76 -5.55
C GLY A 43 21.40 8.62 -4.62
N THR A 44 21.07 9.70 -3.92
CA THR A 44 20.05 9.71 -2.84
C THR A 44 18.87 10.63 -3.15
N THR A 45 18.80 11.18 -4.36
CA THR A 45 17.78 12.15 -4.79
C THR A 45 17.19 11.72 -6.12
N GLY A 46 15.85 11.68 -6.19
CA GLY A 46 15.08 11.28 -7.37
C GLY A 46 14.14 10.12 -7.09
N ILE A 47 13.49 9.65 -8.15
CA ILE A 47 12.60 8.49 -8.13
C ILE A 47 13.30 7.32 -8.81
N ALA A 48 13.57 6.27 -8.05
CA ALA A 48 14.05 4.98 -8.55
C ALA A 48 12.93 4.18 -9.21
N ALA A 49 13.23 2.98 -9.71
CA ALA A 49 12.23 2.19 -10.43
C ALA A 49 11.02 1.90 -9.51
N ASN A 50 9.83 2.30 -9.97
CA ASN A 50 8.57 2.13 -9.24
C ASN A 50 7.59 1.29 -10.06
N PRO A 51 7.38 0.00 -9.71
CA PRO A 51 6.39 -0.85 -10.39
C PRO A 51 4.94 -0.53 -10.02
N CYS A 52 4.70 0.31 -9.01
CA CYS A 52 3.37 0.70 -8.54
C CYS A 52 2.79 1.89 -9.33
N PRO A 53 1.46 1.96 -9.51
CA PRO A 53 0.45 1.01 -9.02
C PRO A 53 0.27 -0.24 -9.90
N GLY A 54 0.91 -0.31 -11.07
CA GLY A 54 0.64 -1.33 -12.10
C GLY A 54 0.94 -2.78 -11.72
N LYS A 55 1.67 -3.02 -10.63
CA LYS A 55 1.99 -4.36 -10.11
C LYS A 55 1.34 -4.66 -8.75
N ASN A 56 0.38 -3.86 -8.30
CA ASN A 56 -0.32 -4.13 -7.04
C ASN A 56 -1.00 -5.51 -7.05
N LEU A 57 -0.96 -6.23 -5.93
CA LEU A 57 -1.54 -7.57 -5.75
C LEU A 57 -1.00 -8.62 -6.74
N THR A 58 0.20 -8.41 -7.26
CA THR A 58 0.92 -9.41 -8.07
C THR A 58 2.01 -10.10 -7.25
N THR A 59 2.56 -11.19 -7.78
CA THR A 59 3.70 -11.88 -7.17
C THR A 59 5.02 -11.50 -7.84
N VAL A 60 6.10 -11.53 -7.05
CA VAL A 60 7.48 -11.36 -7.50
C VAL A 60 8.29 -12.54 -6.97
N THR A 61 9.14 -13.15 -7.80
CA THR A 61 9.94 -14.31 -7.40
C THR A 61 11.36 -13.88 -7.06
N GLY A 62 11.84 -14.31 -5.89
CA GLY A 62 13.22 -14.16 -5.43
C GLY A 62 14.18 -15.08 -6.17
N SER A 63 15.49 -14.85 -6.03
CA SER A 63 16.53 -15.64 -6.71
C SER A 63 16.63 -17.09 -6.21
N ASP A 64 16.13 -17.37 -5.01
CA ASP A 64 16.03 -18.68 -4.37
C ASP A 64 14.71 -19.42 -4.67
N GLY A 65 13.81 -18.81 -5.46
CA GLY A 65 12.47 -19.33 -5.74
C GLY A 65 11.41 -18.92 -4.72
N SER A 66 11.76 -18.17 -3.66
CA SER A 66 10.79 -17.61 -2.72
C SER A 66 9.82 -16.68 -3.44
N ILE A 67 8.52 -16.78 -3.14
CA ILE A 67 7.48 -15.98 -3.80
C ILE A 67 7.03 -14.88 -2.85
N PHE A 68 7.02 -13.63 -3.33
CA PHE A 68 6.58 -12.46 -2.58
C PHE A 68 5.29 -11.90 -3.17
N THR A 69 4.31 -11.56 -2.34
CA THR A 69 3.13 -10.78 -2.75
C THR A 69 3.42 -9.30 -2.62
N LEU A 70 3.22 -8.53 -3.69
CA LEU A 70 3.45 -7.09 -3.74
C LEU A 70 2.18 -6.31 -3.40
N LEU A 71 2.28 -5.43 -2.42
CA LEU A 71 1.26 -4.46 -2.02
C LEU A 71 1.79 -3.04 -2.27
N CYS A 72 1.16 -2.34 -3.20
CA CYS A 72 1.47 -0.94 -3.50
C CYS A 72 0.83 0.00 -2.50
N ALA A 73 1.47 1.14 -2.22
CA ALA A 73 1.00 2.14 -1.26
C ALA A 73 0.82 1.57 0.16
N VAL A 74 1.67 0.61 0.53
CA VAL A 74 1.66 -0.05 1.84
C VAL A 74 3.04 0.02 2.45
N ASP A 75 3.06 0.25 3.77
CA ASP A 75 4.21 0.12 4.65
C ASP A 75 3.93 -0.90 5.75
N TRP A 76 4.98 -1.37 6.41
CA TRP A 76 4.94 -2.18 7.63
C TRP A 76 5.86 -1.54 8.66
N PRO A 77 5.40 -0.49 9.36
CA PRO A 77 6.22 0.22 10.31
C PRO A 77 6.69 -0.67 11.47
N ARG A 78 7.89 -0.43 11.97
CA ARG A 78 8.43 -1.15 13.13
C ARG A 78 7.51 -0.95 14.34
N GLY A 79 7.17 -2.04 15.02
CA GLY A 79 6.31 -2.04 16.20
C GLY A 79 4.82 -2.23 15.89
N GLU A 80 4.41 -2.11 14.62
CA GLU A 80 3.04 -2.42 14.23
C GLU A 80 2.76 -3.93 14.30
N PRO A 81 1.50 -4.34 14.52
CA PRO A 81 1.13 -5.75 14.60
C PRO A 81 1.52 -6.54 13.35
N ALA A 82 1.97 -7.78 13.56
CA ALA A 82 2.10 -8.75 12.47
C ALA A 82 0.71 -9.13 11.94
N SER A 83 0.61 -9.34 10.63
CA SER A 83 -0.62 -9.81 9.96
C SER A 83 -1.08 -11.20 10.44
N SER A 84 -0.14 -12.02 10.95
CA SER A 84 -0.43 -13.31 11.57
C SER A 84 -1.17 -13.19 12.92
N GLY A 85 -1.26 -11.98 13.49
CA GLY A 85 -1.79 -11.75 14.84
C GLY A 85 -0.82 -12.08 15.98
N ASN A 86 0.42 -12.50 15.67
CA ASN A 86 1.43 -12.83 16.68
C ASN A 86 2.68 -11.97 16.54
N GLY A 87 2.98 -11.19 17.57
CA GLY A 87 4.13 -10.31 17.64
C GLY A 87 3.99 -9.03 16.80
N THR A 88 5.11 -8.34 16.63
CA THR A 88 5.17 -7.05 15.93
C THR A 88 6.26 -7.06 14.85
N VAL A 89 6.11 -6.16 13.88
CA VAL A 89 7.08 -5.98 12.79
C VAL A 89 8.39 -5.42 13.34
N LYS A 90 9.51 -6.04 12.98
CA LYS A 90 10.86 -5.53 13.24
C LYS A 90 11.58 -5.21 11.93
N ASP A 91 12.37 -4.15 11.96
CA ASP A 91 13.38 -3.88 10.93
C ASP A 91 14.60 -4.74 11.23
N LEU A 92 15.04 -5.54 10.26
CA LEU A 92 16.24 -6.35 10.37
C LEU A 92 17.47 -5.55 9.96
N THR A 93 17.39 -4.90 8.81
CA THR A 93 18.42 -4.01 8.28
C THR A 93 17.80 -3.07 7.24
N ARG A 94 18.60 -2.11 6.77
CA ARG A 94 18.23 -1.18 5.70
C ARG A 94 19.37 -1.00 4.69
N SER A 95 19.01 -0.71 3.46
CA SER A 95 19.96 -0.45 2.37
C SER A 95 19.39 0.55 1.36
N THR A 96 20.27 1.06 0.49
CA THR A 96 19.88 1.82 -0.69
C THR A 96 19.77 0.88 -1.88
N ARG A 97 18.59 0.85 -2.50
CA ARG A 97 18.31 0.05 -3.70
C ARG A 97 17.53 0.88 -4.71
N TYR A 98 17.74 0.61 -5.99
CA TYR A 98 17.10 1.34 -7.09
C TYR A 98 16.00 0.55 -7.80
N THR A 99 15.73 -0.67 -7.34
CA THR A 99 14.66 -1.53 -7.85
C THR A 99 14.04 -2.34 -6.71
N LEU A 100 12.76 -2.71 -6.85
CA LEU A 100 12.10 -3.65 -5.96
C LEU A 100 12.83 -5.01 -5.91
N GLN A 101 13.27 -5.51 -7.07
CA GLN A 101 13.92 -6.81 -7.19
C GLN A 101 15.23 -6.87 -6.39
N SER A 102 16.03 -5.81 -6.41
CA SER A 102 17.27 -5.77 -5.64
C SER A 102 17.04 -5.66 -4.13
N CYS A 103 15.92 -5.07 -3.71
CA CYS A 103 15.52 -5.11 -2.29
C CYS A 103 15.04 -6.51 -1.86
N ILE A 104 14.31 -7.22 -2.73
CA ILE A 104 13.94 -8.64 -2.50
C ILE A 104 15.19 -9.52 -2.46
N ALA A 105 16.17 -9.27 -3.32
CA ALA A 105 17.44 -9.99 -3.30
C ALA A 105 18.16 -9.84 -1.95
N ASP A 106 18.19 -8.65 -1.37
CA ASP A 106 18.75 -8.44 -0.02
C ASP A 106 18.02 -9.30 1.04
N CYS A 107 16.70 -9.45 0.94
CA CYS A 107 15.90 -10.29 1.84
C CYS A 107 16.24 -11.78 1.70
N VAL A 108 16.39 -12.24 0.47
CA VAL A 108 16.78 -13.62 0.16
C VAL A 108 18.21 -13.89 0.63
N ASP A 109 19.14 -12.95 0.41
CA ASP A 109 20.53 -13.10 0.82
C ASP A 109 20.68 -13.08 2.34
N TRP A 110 19.91 -12.24 3.04
CA TRP A 110 19.82 -12.27 4.50
C TRP A 110 19.47 -13.65 5.05
N ASN A 111 18.56 -14.37 4.38
CA ASN A 111 18.11 -15.69 4.82
C ASN A 111 19.13 -16.82 4.57
N LYS A 112 20.24 -16.55 3.88
CA LYS A 112 21.32 -17.55 3.66
C LYS A 112 22.33 -17.56 4.79
N ASP A 113 22.33 -16.55 5.64
CA ASP A 113 23.27 -16.43 6.75
C ASP A 113 22.63 -16.93 8.05
N ASP A 114 23.04 -18.13 8.48
CA ASP A 114 22.56 -18.79 9.70
C ASP A 114 22.96 -18.04 10.98
N SER A 115 23.82 -17.02 10.92
CA SER A 115 24.16 -16.19 12.07
C SER A 115 23.12 -15.11 12.39
N ASN A 116 22.14 -14.89 11.51
CA ASN A 116 21.08 -13.93 11.75
C ASN A 116 20.05 -14.44 12.77
N ASP A 117 19.75 -13.62 13.78
CA ASP A 117 18.79 -13.94 14.85
C ASP A 117 17.33 -14.08 14.37
N SER A 118 17.06 -13.79 13.11
CA SER A 118 15.72 -13.91 12.51
C SER A 118 15.76 -13.93 10.99
N THR A 119 14.75 -14.54 10.39
CA THR A 119 14.56 -14.59 8.94
C THR A 119 13.87 -13.33 8.42
N CYS A 120 14.30 -12.84 7.27
CA CYS A 120 13.56 -11.86 6.48
C CYS A 120 12.32 -12.51 5.86
N LYS A 121 11.14 -12.01 6.23
CA LYS A 121 9.84 -12.47 5.72
C LYS A 121 9.18 -11.48 4.78
N GLY A 122 9.80 -10.34 4.56
CA GLY A 122 9.31 -9.33 3.64
C GLY A 122 10.17 -8.09 3.63
N ILE A 123 9.82 -7.16 2.76
CA ILE A 123 10.53 -5.91 2.57
C ILE A 123 9.57 -4.75 2.44
N ILE A 124 10.04 -3.56 2.80
CA ILE A 124 9.46 -2.29 2.36
C ILE A 124 10.45 -1.62 1.43
N TYR A 125 9.98 -1.19 0.26
CA TYR A 125 10.76 -0.46 -0.73
C TYR A 125 10.09 0.86 -1.07
N THR A 126 10.83 1.97 -0.90
CA THR A 126 10.38 3.32 -1.24
C THR A 126 11.14 3.81 -2.48
N ALA A 127 10.45 3.95 -3.61
CA ALA A 127 11.06 4.43 -4.85
C ALA A 127 11.46 5.92 -4.80
N ASN A 128 10.86 6.71 -3.92
CA ASN A 128 11.21 8.13 -3.75
C ASN A 128 12.40 8.28 -2.78
N LEU A 129 13.63 8.26 -3.31
CA LEU A 129 14.84 8.40 -2.49
C LEU A 129 14.92 9.78 -1.86
N THR A 130 14.50 10.83 -2.57
CA THR A 130 14.47 12.19 -1.99
C THR A 130 13.67 12.22 -0.70
N ALA A 131 12.47 11.63 -0.70
CA ALA A 131 11.62 11.56 0.49
C ALA A 131 12.22 10.66 1.58
N ALA A 132 12.79 9.50 1.21
CA ALA A 132 13.39 8.58 2.17
C ALA A 132 14.57 9.22 2.92
N TYR A 133 15.49 9.88 2.20
CA TYR A 133 16.66 10.53 2.80
C TYR A 133 16.32 11.82 3.54
N ASN A 134 15.46 12.68 2.98
CA ASN A 134 15.03 13.89 3.69
C ASN A 134 14.20 13.57 4.95
N GLY A 135 13.55 12.41 4.98
CA GLY A 135 12.85 11.88 6.14
C GLY A 135 13.77 11.22 7.19
N GLY A 136 15.10 11.25 7.00
CA GLY A 136 16.07 10.68 7.94
C GLY A 136 16.07 9.16 7.99
N GLN A 137 15.64 8.49 6.92
CA GLN A 137 15.59 7.03 6.91
C GLN A 137 16.93 6.37 6.55
N ASP A 138 17.84 7.13 5.92
CA ASP A 138 19.17 6.71 5.46
C ASP A 138 19.19 5.45 4.59
N GLY A 139 18.09 5.20 3.89
CA GLY A 139 17.88 4.03 3.05
C GLY A 139 16.44 3.99 2.56
N ASN A 140 16.19 3.13 1.59
CA ASN A 140 14.85 3.01 0.99
C ASN A 140 14.40 1.56 0.82
N CYS A 141 15.26 0.59 1.12
CA CYS A 141 14.93 -0.81 1.25
C CYS A 141 15.05 -1.23 2.72
N PHE A 142 14.01 -1.81 3.28
CA PHE A 142 13.95 -2.24 4.67
C PHE A 142 13.57 -3.70 4.73
N LEU A 143 14.43 -4.53 5.30
CA LEU A 143 14.13 -5.94 5.53
C LEU A 143 13.28 -6.07 6.78
N LYS A 144 12.23 -6.88 6.71
CA LYS A 144 11.23 -7.04 7.77
C LYS A 144 11.21 -8.47 8.29
N SER A 145 11.11 -8.61 9.62
CA SER A 145 11.04 -9.92 10.29
C SER A 145 9.72 -10.66 10.09
N THR A 146 8.67 -9.96 9.65
CA THR A 146 7.32 -10.50 9.47
C THR A 146 6.52 -9.59 8.52
N VAL A 147 5.46 -10.15 7.95
CA VAL A 147 4.46 -9.40 7.18
C VAL A 147 3.57 -8.63 8.16
N GLY A 148 3.52 -7.30 8.04
CA GLY A 148 2.70 -6.44 8.88
C GLY A 148 1.24 -6.36 8.45
N VAL A 149 0.40 -5.81 9.31
CA VAL A 149 -0.95 -5.36 8.94
C VAL A 149 -0.89 -4.27 7.85
N TYR A 150 -1.99 -4.08 7.12
CA TYR A 150 -2.07 -3.06 6.08
C TYR A 150 -1.94 -1.66 6.69
N TYR A 151 -0.81 -0.99 6.45
CA TYR A 151 -0.59 0.40 6.82
C TYR A 151 -0.45 1.26 5.55
N PRO A 152 -1.42 2.14 5.23
CA PRO A 152 -1.39 2.96 4.03
C PRO A 152 -0.16 3.88 3.98
N ASN A 153 0.46 4.03 2.81
CA ASN A 153 1.57 4.95 2.56
C ASN A 153 1.47 5.54 1.13
N SER A 154 2.44 6.35 0.72
CA SER A 154 2.53 6.97 -0.60
C SER A 154 2.56 5.95 -1.74
N ASN A 155 2.14 6.36 -2.94
CA ASN A 155 2.20 5.54 -4.17
C ASN A 155 3.62 5.15 -4.61
N THR A 156 4.64 5.67 -3.94
CA THR A 156 6.06 5.31 -4.15
C THR A 156 6.58 4.33 -3.09
N SER A 157 5.79 4.00 -2.08
CA SER A 157 6.09 2.97 -1.08
C SER A 157 5.37 1.68 -1.44
N MET A 158 6.04 0.55 -1.23
CA MET A 158 5.46 -0.76 -1.47
C MET A 158 6.01 -1.79 -0.50
N ALA A 159 5.15 -2.71 -0.08
CA ALA A 159 5.48 -3.85 0.75
C ALA A 159 5.51 -5.10 -0.10
N ALA A 160 6.51 -5.96 0.06
CA ALA A 160 6.52 -7.28 -0.55
C ALA A 160 6.72 -8.35 0.52
N GLY A 161 5.74 -9.23 0.70
CA GLY A 161 5.72 -10.24 1.77
C GLY A 161 5.88 -11.64 1.22
N MET A 162 6.79 -12.41 1.80
CA MET A 162 7.04 -13.79 1.39
C MET A 162 5.81 -14.66 1.70
N LEU A 163 5.38 -15.47 0.73
CA LEU A 163 4.30 -16.42 0.87
C LEU A 163 4.79 -17.68 1.58
N GLY A 164 4.03 -18.13 2.58
CA GLY A 164 4.33 -19.35 3.33
C GLY A 164 5.49 -19.24 4.32
N ALA A 165 5.89 -18.02 4.68
CA ALA A 165 6.97 -17.73 5.63
C ALA A 165 6.57 -17.82 7.11
#